data_AF-A0AAD3TH25-F1
#
_entry.id   AF-A0AAD3TH25-F1
#
_cell.length_a   1.000
_cell.length_b   1.000
_cell.length_c   1.000
_cell.angle_alpha   90.00
_cell.angle_beta   90.00
_cell.angle_gamma   90.00
#
_symmetry.space_group_name_H-M   'P 1'
#
loop_
_entity.id
_entity.type
_entity.pdbx_description
1 polymer ?
#
loop_
_entity_poly.entity_id
_entity_poly.type
_entity_poly.pdbx_seq_one_letter_code
_entity_poly.pdbx_strand_id
1 'polypeptide(L)'
;MTNQEAGDIVHGGPRTGAAKRLIKKALQEAARKGQLRYEELVKINNGDRRYFHDDITAVVVFLDHESPGNKTALVPQISIQGCVDTDRPSKFTILQDGVI
;
A
#
# COMPACT_ATOMS: atom_id res chain seq x y z
N MET A 1 0.23 -13.84 4.44
CA MET A 1 -0.42 -12.53 4.31
C MET A 1 -1.88 -12.73 3.98
N THR A 2 -2.73 -12.55 4.97
CA THR A 2 -4.18 -12.43 4.78
C THR A 2 -4.54 -10.96 4.46
N ASN A 3 -5.76 -10.72 3.99
CA ASN A 3 -6.26 -9.36 3.78
C ASN A 3 -6.28 -8.56 5.10
N GLN A 4 -6.63 -9.23 6.21
CA GLN A 4 -6.63 -8.61 7.54
C GLN A 4 -5.22 -8.19 7.96
N GLU A 5 -4.22 -9.08 7.82
CA GLU A 5 -2.82 -8.73 8.10
C GLU A 5 -2.36 -7.50 7.30
N ALA A 6 -2.76 -7.39 6.03
CA ALA A 6 -2.41 -6.24 5.20
C ALA A 6 -3.03 -4.94 5.75
N GLY A 7 -4.30 -4.99 6.16
CA GLY A 7 -4.98 -3.87 6.82
C GLY A 7 -4.28 -3.46 8.12
N ASP A 8 -3.92 -4.43 8.95
CA ASP A 8 -3.26 -4.20 10.23
C ASP A 8 -1.86 -3.57 10.06
N ILE A 9 -1.11 -3.97 9.03
CA ILE A 9 0.22 -3.40 8.70
C ILE A 9 0.12 -1.93 8.27
N VAL A 10 -0.94 -1.58 7.53
CA VAL A 10 -1.19 -0.19 7.11
C VAL A 10 -1.66 0.64 8.29
N HIS A 11 -2.59 0.11 9.09
CA HIS A 11 -3.20 0.82 10.22
C HIS A 11 -2.24 1.01 11.40
N GLY A 12 -1.42 0.02 11.72
CA GLY A 12 -0.55 0.02 12.90
C GLY A 12 0.75 0.82 12.78
N GLY A 13 1.00 1.52 11.67
CA GLY A 13 2.24 2.25 11.43
C GLY A 13 2.04 3.64 10.82
N PRO A 14 3.10 4.45 10.69
CA PRO A 14 3.00 5.78 10.09
C PRO A 14 2.54 5.70 8.63
N ARG A 15 1.79 6.69 8.15
CA ARG A 15 1.34 6.76 6.74
C ARG A 15 2.53 6.68 5.79
N THR A 16 3.59 7.41 6.11
CA THR A 16 4.86 7.37 5.39
C THR A 16 5.42 5.95 5.38
N GLY A 17 5.68 5.43 4.18
CA GLY A 17 6.24 4.09 4.01
C GLY A 17 5.25 2.93 4.20
N ALA A 18 3.93 3.17 4.27
CA ALA A 18 2.94 2.09 4.41
C ALA A 18 3.03 1.03 3.30
N ALA A 19 3.07 1.47 2.04
CA ALA A 19 3.25 0.57 0.90
C ALA A 19 4.57 -0.21 0.97
N LYS A 20 5.67 0.44 1.41
CA LYS A 20 6.98 -0.21 1.60
C LYS A 20 6.92 -1.32 2.65
N ARG A 21 6.20 -1.12 3.76
CA ARG A 21 5.99 -2.15 4.78
C ARG A 21 5.19 -3.33 4.23
N LEU A 22 4.12 -3.06 3.46
CA LEU A 22 3.35 -4.10 2.78
C LEU A 22 4.21 -4.93 1.83
N ILE A 23 4.98 -4.28 0.96
CA ILE A 23 5.87 -4.97 0.03
C ILE A 23 6.91 -5.80 0.79
N LYS A 24 7.51 -5.25 1.85
CA LYS A 24 8.47 -6.00 2.67
C LYS A 24 7.84 -7.27 3.26
N LYS A 25 6.63 -7.18 3.82
CA LYS A 25 5.92 -8.35 4.36
C LYS A 25 5.54 -9.34 3.26
N ALA A 26 5.07 -8.87 2.12
CA ALA A 26 4.74 -9.72 0.98
C ALA A 26 5.98 -10.49 0.47
N LEU A 27 7.13 -9.83 0.37
CA LEU A 27 8.41 -10.45 0.02
C LEU A 27 8.87 -11.46 1.08
N GLN A 28 8.69 -11.16 2.37
CA GLN A 28 8.99 -12.13 3.44
C GLN A 28 8.11 -13.39 3.32
N GLU A 29 6.83 -13.26 2.99
CA GLU A 29 5.95 -14.41 2.76
C GLU A 29 6.30 -15.18 1.49
N ALA A 30 6.70 -14.49 0.42
CA ALA A 30 7.20 -15.13 -0.80
C ALA A 30 8.48 -15.93 -0.51
N ALA A 31 9.42 -15.34 0.21
CA ALA A 31 10.66 -15.99 0.63
C ALA A 31 10.36 -17.24 1.49
N ARG A 32 9.48 -17.10 2.49
CA ARG A 32 9.07 -18.21 3.35
C ARG A 32 8.45 -19.37 2.56
N LYS A 33 7.62 -19.09 1.55
CA LYS A 33 7.04 -20.13 0.67
C LYS A 33 8.10 -20.79 -0.21
N GLY A 34 9.08 -20.01 -0.67
CA GLY A 34 10.23 -20.49 -1.43
C GLY A 34 11.34 -21.11 -0.57
N GLN A 35 11.14 -21.28 0.74
CA GLN A 35 12.15 -21.76 1.70
C GLN A 35 13.46 -20.93 1.69
N LEU A 36 13.34 -19.64 1.40
CA LEU A 36 14.42 -18.66 1.40
C LEU A 36 14.27 -17.68 2.55
N ARG A 37 15.38 -17.05 2.95
CA ARG A 37 15.33 -15.83 3.75
C ARG A 37 15.02 -14.62 2.87
N TYR A 38 14.46 -13.59 3.47
CA TYR A 38 14.20 -12.32 2.78
C TYR A 38 15.47 -11.76 2.14
N GLU A 39 16.60 -11.80 2.84
CA GLU A 39 17.89 -11.29 2.37
C GLU A 39 18.44 -12.07 1.17
N GLU A 40 18.00 -13.31 0.98
CA GLU A 40 18.36 -14.14 -0.18
C GLU A 40 17.46 -13.80 -1.35
N LEU A 41 16.13 -13.74 -1.13
CA LEU A 41 15.15 -13.42 -2.17
C LEU A 41 15.43 -12.07 -2.84
N VAL A 42 15.78 -11.03 -2.07
CA VAL A 42 16.05 -9.68 -2.62
C VAL A 42 17.35 -9.58 -3.40
N LYS A 43 18.26 -10.56 -3.29
CA LYS A 43 19.51 -10.62 -4.04
C LYS A 43 19.37 -11.41 -5.35
N ILE A 44 18.22 -12.05 -5.56
CA ILE A 44 17.97 -12.82 -6.79
C ILE A 44 17.84 -11.87 -7.96
N ASN A 45 18.51 -12.21 -9.07
CA ASN A 45 18.48 -11.42 -10.29
C ASN A 45 17.07 -11.35 -10.88
N ASN A 46 16.80 -10.27 -11.61
CA ASN A 46 15.46 -9.97 -12.14
C ASN A 46 14.86 -11.07 -13.05
N GLY A 47 15.67 -11.95 -13.65
CA GLY A 47 15.21 -13.09 -14.44
C GLY A 47 14.72 -14.27 -13.60
N ASP A 48 15.42 -14.58 -12.51
CA ASP A 48 15.16 -15.77 -11.68
C ASP A 48 14.11 -15.51 -10.60
N ARG A 49 13.75 -14.24 -10.38
CA ARG A 49 12.75 -13.82 -9.39
C ARG A 49 11.37 -14.46 -9.60
N ARG A 50 11.05 -14.82 -10.85
CA ARG A 50 9.77 -15.42 -11.29
C ARG A 50 9.52 -16.82 -10.73
N TYR A 51 10.56 -17.53 -10.29
CA TYR A 51 10.40 -18.81 -9.58
C TYR A 51 9.75 -18.64 -8.20
N PHE A 52 9.85 -17.45 -7.60
CA PHE A 52 9.38 -17.18 -6.24
C PHE A 52 8.11 -16.32 -6.23
N HIS A 53 8.04 -15.37 -7.17
CA HIS A 53 6.91 -14.44 -7.35
C HIS A 53 6.97 -13.81 -8.75
N ASP A 54 5.82 -13.46 -9.34
CA ASP A 54 5.78 -12.83 -10.67
C ASP A 54 6.22 -11.35 -10.60
N ASP A 55 5.32 -10.48 -10.17
CA ASP A 55 5.59 -9.10 -9.81
C ASP A 55 4.74 -8.76 -8.56
N ILE A 56 5.31 -8.00 -7.61
CA ILE A 56 4.58 -7.52 -6.43
C ILE A 56 4.49 -5.99 -6.50
N THR A 57 3.27 -5.48 -6.63
CA THR A 57 2.97 -4.06 -6.57
C THR A 57 1.99 -3.80 -5.43
N ALA A 58 2.23 -2.77 -4.63
CA ALA A 58 1.30 -2.33 -3.59
C ALA A 58 1.06 -0.83 -3.70
N VAL A 59 -0.21 -0.45 -3.69
CA VAL A 59 -0.67 0.94 -3.63
C VAL A 59 -1.48 1.11 -2.36
N VAL A 60 -1.19 2.14 -1.57
CA VAL A 60 -1.93 2.48 -0.36
C VAL A 60 -2.52 3.85 -0.54
N VAL A 61 -3.86 3.93 -0.52
CA VAL A 61 -4.61 5.18 -0.60
C VAL A 61 -5.22 5.44 0.77
N PHE A 62 -4.94 6.62 1.29
CA PHE A 62 -5.48 7.09 2.55
C PHE A 62 -6.63 8.06 2.27
N LEU A 63 -7.83 7.72 2.70
CA LEU A 63 -9.00 8.57 2.57
C LEU A 63 -9.23 9.27 3.92
N ASP A 64 -8.67 10.47 4.07
CA ASP A 64 -8.93 11.31 5.23
C ASP A 64 -10.29 11.98 5.05
N HIS A 65 -11.19 11.70 6.00
CA HIS A 65 -12.37 12.52 6.18
C HIS A 65 -11.99 13.68 7.09
N GLU A 66 -11.77 14.86 6.53
CA GLU A 66 -11.84 16.10 7.28
C GLU A 66 -13.24 16.13 7.94
N SER A 67 -13.32 15.84 9.25
CA SER A 67 -14.52 16.15 10.02
C SER A 67 -14.39 17.62 10.42
N PRO A 68 -15.15 18.54 9.80
CA PRO A 68 -15.10 19.93 10.22
C PRO A 68 -15.75 20.00 11.59
N GLY A 69 -14.93 19.99 12.65
CA GLY A 69 -15.25 20.46 13.99
C GLY A 69 -16.68 20.23 14.50
N ASN A 70 -17.21 19.02 14.47
CA ASN A 70 -18.43 18.71 15.22
C ASN A 70 -18.44 17.27 15.71
N LYS A 71 -18.28 17.13 17.04
CA LYS A 71 -18.17 15.86 17.78
C LYS A 71 -19.50 15.08 17.89
N THR A 72 -20.48 15.34 17.04
CA THR A 72 -21.83 14.76 17.16
C THR A 72 -22.53 14.40 15.85
N ALA A 73 -21.89 14.58 14.68
CA ALA A 73 -22.54 14.26 13.41
C ALA A 73 -22.22 12.82 12.97
N LEU A 74 -23.28 12.05 12.70
CA LEU A 74 -23.29 10.75 12.01
C LEU A 74 -22.15 10.67 10.99
N VAL A 75 -21.31 9.63 11.08
CA VAL A 75 -20.29 9.31 10.08
C VAL A 75 -20.96 9.42 8.70
N PRO A 76 -20.58 10.41 7.87
CA PRO A 76 -21.23 10.54 6.58
C PRO A 76 -20.83 9.29 5.79
N GLN A 77 -21.83 8.47 5.45
CA GLN A 77 -21.63 7.37 4.51
C GLN A 77 -21.35 8.00 3.14
N ILE A 78 -20.10 8.36 2.89
CA ILE A 78 -19.70 8.89 1.59
C ILE A 78 -19.51 7.72 0.63
N SER A 79 -20.14 7.81 -0.54
CA SER A 79 -19.83 6.97 -1.68
C SER A 79 -18.96 7.79 -2.62
N ILE A 80 -17.73 7.33 -2.89
CA ILE A 80 -16.82 7.98 -3.83
C ILE A 80 -16.90 7.20 -5.14
N GLN A 81 -17.48 7.82 -6.17
CA GLN A 81 -17.44 7.30 -7.53
C GLN A 81 -16.05 7.59 -8.12
N GLY A 82 -15.28 6.54 -8.44
CA GLY A 82 -13.87 6.70 -8.84
C GLY A 82 -13.67 7.43 -10.17
N CYS A 83 -14.42 7.05 -11.20
CA CYS A 83 -14.24 7.58 -12.55
C CYS A 83 -15.60 7.80 -13.24
N VAL A 84 -15.83 9.03 -13.71
CA VAL A 84 -16.77 9.36 -14.78
C VAL A 84 -15.90 9.95 -15.89
N ASP A 85 -15.73 9.20 -16.97
CA ASP A 85 -14.81 9.53 -18.06
C ASP A 85 -15.05 10.94 -18.61
N THR A 86 -13.96 11.68 -18.86
CA THR A 86 -13.56 12.28 -20.15
C THR A 86 -12.57 13.45 -19.95
N ASP A 87 -11.35 13.26 -20.48
CA ASP A 87 -10.36 14.28 -20.88
C ASP A 87 -9.71 15.22 -19.84
N ARG A 88 -9.97 15.07 -18.53
CA ARG A 88 -9.35 15.95 -17.53
C ARG A 88 -8.07 15.36 -16.92
N PRO A 89 -6.92 16.08 -16.92
CA PRO A 89 -5.71 15.63 -16.26
C PRO A 89 -5.95 15.39 -14.76
N SER A 90 -5.42 14.28 -14.25
CA SER A 90 -5.48 13.95 -12.82
C SER A 90 -4.82 15.04 -11.99
N LYS A 91 -5.52 15.51 -10.94
CA LYS A 91 -4.97 16.48 -9.95
C LYS A 91 -4.23 15.80 -8.80
N PHE A 92 -3.93 14.50 -8.90
CA PHE A 92 -3.23 13.78 -7.85
C PHE A 92 -1.82 14.35 -7.69
N THR A 93 -1.63 15.12 -6.62
CA THR A 93 -0.32 15.71 -6.32
C THR A 93 0.44 14.71 -5.47
N ILE A 94 1.55 14.18 -5.99
CA ILE A 94 2.46 13.39 -5.18
C ILE A 94 3.05 14.37 -4.16
N LEU A 95 2.63 14.27 -2.90
CA LEU A 95 3.28 14.97 -1.79
C LEU A 95 4.69 14.37 -1.64
N GLN A 96 5.66 14.94 -2.33
CA GLN A 96 7.07 14.77 -2.02
C GLN A 96 7.36 15.58 -0.77
N ASP A 97 7.03 15.04 0.40
CA ASP A 97 7.64 15.52 1.63
C ASP A 97 9.06 14.93 1.71
N GLY A 98 9.93 15.53 0.90
CA GLY A 98 11.37 15.38 1.02
C GLY A 98 11.85 16.20 2.20
N VAL A 99 12.20 15.53 3.29
CA VAL A 99 13.33 15.93 4.13
C VAL A 99 14.19 14.69 4.34
N ILE A 100 15.47 14.87 4.06
CA ILE A 100 16.58 13.91 4.18
C ILE A 100 16.75 13.48 5.64
#